data_AF-A0A3D0WEA9-F1
#
_entry.id   AF-A0A3D0WEA9-F1
#
_cell.length_a   1.000
_cell.length_b   1.000
_cell.length_c   1.000
_cell.angle_alpha   90.00
_cell.angle_beta   90.00
_cell.angle_gamma   90.00
#
_symmetry.space_group_name_H-M   'P 1'
#
loop_
_entity.id
_entity.type
_entity.pdbx_description
1 polymer ?
#
loop_
_entity_poly.entity_id
_entity_poly.type
_entity_poly.pdbx_seq_one_letter_code
_entity_poly.pdbx_strand_id
1 'polypeptide(L)' 'MQLGSLPFSPSGAGYRIAYRMNEANHCPGCGRSHWLVGRLTAECAYCATALPIRTGQTSGTGLFRSVGNKPFAPLAA' A
#
# COMPACT_ATOMS: atom_id res chain seq x y z
N MET A 1 27.15 10.31 -13.10
CA MET A 1 26.22 10.73 -12.05
C MET A 1 25.17 9.63 -11.85
N GLN A 2 25.49 8.54 -11.16
CA GLN A 2 24.55 7.43 -10.94
C GLN A 2 23.75 7.75 -9.68
N LEU A 3 22.47 8.13 -9.82
CA LEU A 3 21.56 8.30 -8.69
C LEU A 3 21.36 6.93 -8.03
N GLY A 4 22.04 6.72 -6.91
CA GLY A 4 21.99 5.49 -6.14
C GLY A 4 20.57 5.18 -5.69
N SER A 5 20.13 3.95 -5.94
CA SER A 5 18.92 3.37 -5.41
C SER A 5 19.05 3.27 -3.89
N LEU A 6 18.53 4.29 -3.18
CA LEU A 6 18.41 4.27 -1.72
C LEU A 6 17.64 3.00 -1.30
N PRO A 7 18.06 2.31 -0.22
CA PRO A 7 17.33 1.16 0.28
C PRO A 7 15.89 1.57 0.58
N PHE A 8 14.91 0.81 0.08
CA PHE A 8 13.51 1.00 0.44
C PHE A 8 13.35 0.74 1.94
N SER A 9 13.37 1.82 2.72
CA SER A 9 13.08 1.77 4.15
C SER A 9 11.56 1.91 4.31
N PRO A 10 10.84 0.89 4.82
CA PRO A 10 9.40 1.02 5.07
C PRO A 10 9.11 2.15 6.07
N SER A 11 10.07 2.48 6.93
CA SER A 11 10.00 3.61 7.87
C SER A 11 10.11 4.98 7.18
N GLY A 12 10.69 5.05 5.98
CA GLY A 12 10.78 6.26 5.16
C GLY A 12 9.67 6.39 4.11
N ALA A 13 8.81 5.39 3.95
CA ALA A 13 7.76 5.35 2.92
C ALA A 13 6.55 6.29 3.21
N GLY A 14 6.57 7.01 4.33
CA GLY A 14 5.47 7.84 4.80
C GLY A 14 4.27 7.03 5.31
N TYR A 15 3.43 7.66 6.13
CA TYR A 15 2.20 7.04 6.62
C TYR A 15 1.23 6.82 5.45
N ARG A 16 0.93 5.56 5.11
CA ARG A 16 -0.04 5.20 4.06
C ARG A 16 -1.42 5.09 4.67
N ILE A 17 -2.25 6.09 4.46
CA ILE A 17 -3.66 6.08 4.88
C ILE A 17 -4.37 4.97 4.10
N ALA A 18 -4.94 4.00 4.81
CA ALA A 18 -5.63 2.86 4.23
C ALA A 18 -7.01 2.72 4.87
N TYR A 19 -8.02 2.44 4.05
CA TYR A 19 -9.40 2.24 4.49
C TYR A 19 -9.53 0.94 5.31
N ARG A 20 -10.17 1.02 6.47
CA ARG A 20 -10.45 -0.12 7.37
C ARG A 20 -11.93 -0.47 7.36
N MET A 21 -12.31 -1.67 6.90
CA MET A 21 -13.72 -2.10 6.83
C MET A 21 -14.50 -1.99 8.15
N ASN A 22 -13.83 -2.08 9.30
CA ASN A 22 -14.47 -2.18 10.61
C ASN A 22 -14.23 -0.94 11.51
N GLU A 23 -13.89 0.21 10.90
CA GLU A 23 -13.63 1.47 11.61
C GLU A 23 -14.30 2.64 10.88
N ALA A 24 -14.61 3.71 11.60
CA ALA A 24 -15.10 4.96 11.01
C ALA A 24 -13.95 5.68 10.26
N ASN A 25 -13.82 5.44 8.96
CA ASN A 25 -12.81 6.10 8.13
C ASN A 25 -13.28 7.47 7.66
N HIS A 26 -12.49 8.49 7.94
CA HIS A 26 -12.69 9.84 7.41
C HIS A 26 -11.79 10.05 6.20
N CYS A 27 -12.33 10.69 5.16
CA CYS A 27 -11.58 10.97 3.95
C CYS A 27 -10.48 12.01 4.23
N PRO A 28 -9.21 11.75 3.89
CA PRO A 28 -8.13 12.73 4.10
C PRO A 28 -8.24 13.94 3.17
N GLY A 29 -9.02 13.86 2.09
CA GLY A 29 -9.23 14.97 1.16
C GLY A 29 -10.33 15.95 1.59
N CYS A 30 -11.46 15.45 2.13
CA CYS A 30 -12.63 16.28 2.43
C CYS A 30 -13.24 16.08 3.82
N GLY A 31 -12.67 15.20 4.65
CA GLY A 31 -13.13 14.91 6.02
C GLY A 31 -14.39 14.07 6.13
N ARG A 32 -15.10 13.77 5.03
CA ARG A 32 -16.35 13.00 5.05
C ARG A 32 -16.10 11.50 5.14
N SER A 33 -17.10 10.74 5.60
CA SER A 33 -16.98 9.32 5.92
C SER A 33 -17.83 8.41 5.02
N HIS A 34 -18.32 8.91 3.88
CA HIS A 34 -19.05 8.09 2.90
C HIS A 34 -18.11 7.56 1.81
N TRP A 35 -18.19 6.25 1.56
CA TRP A 35 -17.26 5.52 0.70
C TRP A 35 -17.97 4.55 -0.23
N LEU A 36 -17.56 4.50 -1.49
CA LEU A 36 -17.83 3.41 -2.42
C LEU A 36 -16.72 2.37 -2.24
N VAL A 37 -17.04 1.26 -1.58
CA VAL A 37 -16.05 0.22 -1.24
C VAL A 37 -16.00 -0.82 -2.34
N GLY A 38 -14.88 -0.85 -3.07
CA GLY A 38 -14.57 -1.86 -4.08
C GLY A 38 -13.80 -3.06 -3.51
N ARG A 39 -13.19 -3.86 -4.39
CA ARG A 39 -12.42 -5.05 -3.98
C ARG A 39 -11.04 -4.73 -3.42
N LEU A 40 -10.39 -3.69 -3.96
CA LEU A 40 -9.01 -3.32 -3.63
C LEU A 40 -8.92 -1.92 -3.00
N THR A 41 -9.87 -1.05 -3.31
CA THR A 41 -9.89 0.35 -2.93
C THR A 41 -11.26 0.76 -2.39
N ALA A 42 -11.27 1.79 -1.55
CA ALA A 42 -12.46 2.52 -1.16
C ALA A 42 -12.35 3.95 -1.69
N GLU A 43 -13.34 4.40 -2.44
CA GLU A 43 -13.38 5.74 -3.03
C GLU A 43 -14.35 6.64 -2.25
N CYS A 44 -13.94 7.86 -1.93
CA CYS A 44 -14.84 8.81 -1.27
C CYS A 44 -15.92 9.28 -2.24
N ALA A 45 -17.19 9.15 -1.83
CA ALA A 45 -18.36 9.50 -2.64
C ALA A 45 -18.49 11.00 -2.98
N TYR A 46 -17.63 11.86 -2.41
CA TYR A 46 -17.75 13.31 -2.51
C TYR A 46 -16.60 13.97 -3.28
N CYS A 47 -15.36 13.56 -3.02
CA CYS A 47 -14.17 14.13 -3.64
C CYS A 47 -13.36 13.12 -4.46
N ALA A 48 -13.91 11.93 -4.70
CA ALA A 48 -13.30 10.84 -5.47
C ALA A 48 -11.91 10.40 -4.97
N THR A 49 -11.56 10.71 -3.72
CA THR A 49 -10.29 10.25 -3.13
C THR A 49 -10.34 8.75 -2.92
N ALA A 50 -9.48 8.02 -3.63
CA ALA A 50 -9.35 6.57 -3.51
C ALA A 50 -8.26 6.18 -2.50
N LEU A 51 -8.63 5.38 -1.51
CA LEU A 51 -7.71 4.77 -0.55
C LEU A 51 -7.61 3.26 -0.79
N PRO A 52 -6.41 2.65 -0.61
CA PRO A 52 -6.29 1.20 -0.60
C PRO A 52 -7.01 0.62 0.63
N ILE A 53 -7.68 -0.52 0.45
CA ILE A 53 -8.28 -1.25 1.57
C ILE A 53 -7.14 -1.96 2.32
N ARG A 54 -7.07 -1.76 3.65
CA ARG A 54 -5.98 -2.31 4.48
C ARG A 54 -5.92 -3.85 4.43
N THR A 55 -7.07 -4.48 4.25
CA THR A 55 -7.23 -5.93 4.01
C THR A 55 -7.63 -6.19 2.56
N GLY A 56 -7.11 -5.41 1.59
CA GLY A 56 -7.23 -5.74 0.18
C GLY A 56 -6.46 -7.04 -0.08
N GLN A 57 -7.17 -8.15 0.03
CA GLN A 57 -6.60 -9.49 0.09
C GLN A 57 -5.80 -9.78 -1.18
N THR A 58 -4.48 -9.97 -1.06
CA THR A 58 -3.73 -10.82 -2.00
C THR A 58 -3.67 -12.25 -1.47
N SER A 59 -4.75 -12.71 -0.84
CA SER A 59 -4.87 -14.06 -0.30
C SER A 59 -5.32 -14.98 -1.42
N GLY A 60 -4.36 -15.69 -2.01
CA GLY A 60 -4.57 -16.68 -3.06
C GLY A 60 -3.29 -17.50 -3.23
N THR A 61 -3.43 -18.77 -3.60
CA THR A 61 -2.29 -19.69 -3.80
C THR A 61 -1.32 -19.07 -4.83
N GLY A 62 -0.11 -18.71 -4.39
CA GLY A 62 0.93 -18.12 -5.25
C GLY A 62 1.06 -16.58 -5.24
N LEU A 63 0.28 -15.85 -4.43
CA LEU A 63 0.40 -14.38 -4.32
C LEU A 63 1.27 -13.89 -3.15
N PHE A 64 1.90 -14.80 -2.39
CA PHE A 64 2.96 -14.43 -1.46
C PHE A 64 4.19 -13.98 -2.27
N ARG A 65 4.42 -12.67 -2.36
CA ARG A 65 5.74 -12.17 -2.73
C ARG A 65 6.68 -12.47 -1.57
N SER A 66 7.34 -13.62 -1.62
CA SER A 66 8.59 -13.81 -0.93
C SER A 66 9.56 -12.78 -1.51
N VAL A 67 9.72 -11.63 -0.86
CA VAL A 67 10.93 -10.82 -1.02
C VAL A 67 12.04 -11.67 -0.41
N GLY A 68 12.54 -12.61 -1.21
CA GLY A 68 13.67 -13.44 -0.85
C GLY A 68 14.84 -12.50 -0.67
N ASN A 69 15.33 -12.40 0.56
CA ASN A 69 16.65 -11.83 0.82
C ASN A 69 17.69 -12.78 0.22
N LYS A 70 17.90 -12.72 -1.10
CA LYS A 70 19.10 -13.29 -1.70
C LYS A 70 20.25 -12.37 -1.31
N PRO A 71 21.23 -12.81 -0.50
CA PRO A 71 22.48 -12.08 -0.43
C PRO A 71 23.03 -12.02 -1.86
N PHE A 72 23.44 -10.82 -2.29
CA PHE A 72 24.18 -10.64 -3.51
C PHE A 72 25.47 -11.47 -3.37
N ALA A 73 25.59 -12.56 -4.11
CA ALA A 73 26.88 -13.22 -4.28
C ALA A 73 27.61 -12.43 -5.37
N PRO A 74 28.73 -11.74 -5.09
CA PRO A 74 29.57 -11.26 -6.16
C PRO A 74 30.08 -12.47 -6.93
N LEU A 75 29.83 -12.46 -8.24
CA LEU A 75 30.50 -13.30 -9.22
C LEU A 75 32.01 -13.15 -9.03
N ALA A 76 32.65 -14.22 -8.54
CA ALA A 76 34.09 -14.31 -8.42
C ALA A 76 34.71 -14.21 -9.82
N ALA A 77 35.66 -13.28 -9.97
CA ALA A 77 36.52 -13.14 -11.13
C ALA A 77 37.74 -14.06 -10.98
#